data_AF-A0A962MIX9-F1
#
_entry.id   AF-A0A962MIX9-F1
#
_cell.length_a   1.000
_cell.length_b   1.000
_cell.length_c   1.000
_cell.angle_alpha   90.00
_cell.angle_beta   90.00
_cell.angle_gamma   90.00
#
_symmetry.space_group_name_H-M   'P 1'
#
loop_
_entity.id
_entity.type
_entity.pdbx_description
1 polymer ?
#
loop_
_entity_poly.entity_id
_entity_poly.type
_entity_poly.pdbx_seq_one_letter_code
_entity_poly.pdbx_strand_id
1 'polypeptide(L)'
;MNADRQAQLHSLLRERIVLLDGAMGTMIQSYRLTEADYRGERFCDWPSDLRGNNDLLSLTQPQIISEIHRAYLTAGADIIETNTFNSTAIALADYRMEALAYELNKTSALLARQAADDSAAQTATPRFVAGVLGPTNRTASISPDVNNPGYRNVDFDQLVTAYSDAVRGLVDGGADVLLVETIFDTLNAKAALFAIQDYFSQHDNELPIIISGTITDASGRTLTGQTTEAFYHSMRHVKPLAIGLNCALGPFELRQYVEEMARICETHVTAHPNAGLPNEMGGYDLDPDDMAEEIASWARAGFLNIVGGCCGTTPEHIRAIREAIANITPRTLPEISTACRLAGLEPCVIQPDSLFVNVGERTNVTGSARFKKLIKNDDYNTALEVARQQVENGAQIIDINMDEGMLDSQQAMQTFLNLIAVEPDIARVPVMLDSSKWEVIEAGLKCVQGKPIVNSISLKEGADKFIEQARLIRRYGAAVVVMAFDEQGQADTLA
;
A
#
# COMPACT_ATOMS: atom_id res chain seq x y z
N MET A 1 -8.97 -24.81 8.88
CA MET A 1 -8.42 -23.98 9.97
C MET A 1 -8.38 -22.51 9.56
N ASN A 2 -7.74 -22.13 8.44
CA ASN A 2 -7.66 -20.71 8.03
C ASN A 2 -9.03 -20.09 7.70
N ALA A 3 -9.86 -20.77 6.89
CA ALA A 3 -11.22 -20.29 6.54
C ALA A 3 -12.14 -20.06 7.75
N ASP A 4 -11.98 -20.84 8.83
CA ASP A 4 -12.76 -20.68 10.07
C ASP A 4 -12.32 -19.43 10.83
N ARG A 5 -11.00 -19.17 10.93
CA ARG A 5 -10.46 -17.94 11.52
C ARG A 5 -10.84 -16.70 10.72
N GLN A 6 -10.83 -16.76 9.40
CA GLN A 6 -11.31 -15.67 8.55
C GLN A 6 -12.79 -15.34 8.82
N ALA A 7 -13.64 -16.37 8.87
CA ALA A 7 -15.06 -16.18 9.20
C ALA A 7 -15.25 -15.59 10.61
N GLN A 8 -14.45 -16.02 11.59
CA GLN A 8 -14.44 -15.45 12.94
C GLN A 8 -14.03 -13.98 12.94
N LEU A 9 -12.99 -13.59 12.21
CA LEU A 9 -12.57 -12.19 12.08
C LEU A 9 -13.66 -11.32 11.46
N HIS A 10 -14.30 -11.81 10.38
CA HIS A 10 -15.44 -11.12 9.77
C HIS A 10 -16.67 -11.02 10.69
N SER A 11 -16.90 -11.99 11.57
CA SER A 11 -17.93 -11.88 12.61
C SER A 11 -17.56 -10.80 13.62
N LEU A 12 -16.31 -10.82 14.10
CA LEU A 12 -15.83 -9.91 15.12
C LEU A 12 -15.93 -8.44 14.69
N LEU A 13 -15.56 -8.13 13.44
CA LEU A 13 -15.66 -6.79 12.84
C LEU A 13 -17.08 -6.24 12.75
N ARG A 14 -18.09 -7.12 12.72
CA ARG A 14 -19.52 -6.75 12.74
C ARG A 14 -20.04 -6.56 14.16
N GLU A 15 -19.46 -7.25 15.12
CA GLU A 15 -19.91 -7.25 16.52
C GLU A 15 -19.31 -6.10 17.33
N ARG A 16 -18.04 -5.76 17.10
CA ARG A 16 -17.33 -4.70 17.83
C ARG A 16 -16.16 -4.12 17.05
N ILE A 17 -15.61 -3.01 17.56
CA ILE A 17 -14.33 -2.50 17.09
C ILE A 17 -13.24 -3.48 17.50
N VAL A 18 -12.46 -3.95 16.53
CA VAL A 18 -11.38 -4.91 16.70
C VAL A 18 -10.10 -4.19 17.11
N LEU A 19 -9.36 -4.76 18.05
CA LEU A 19 -8.14 -4.17 18.58
C LEU A 19 -6.90 -4.79 17.92
N LEU A 20 -6.13 -3.98 17.23
CA LEU A 20 -4.77 -4.27 16.78
C LEU A 20 -3.79 -3.98 17.93
N ASP A 21 -2.60 -4.56 17.90
CA ASP A 21 -1.57 -4.32 18.92
C ASP A 21 -0.89 -2.95 18.76
N GLY A 22 0.25 -2.78 19.45
CA GLY A 22 1.04 -1.57 19.46
C GLY A 22 2.42 -1.80 18.84
N ALA A 23 3.33 -0.84 19.03
CA ALA A 23 4.65 -0.89 18.39
C ALA A 23 5.59 -2.00 18.89
N MET A 24 5.93 -2.93 17.98
CA MET A 24 7.04 -3.89 18.16
C MET A 24 8.40 -3.19 18.34
N GLY A 25 8.70 -2.19 17.49
CA GLY A 25 10.02 -1.55 17.46
C GLY A 25 10.38 -0.81 18.75
N THR A 26 9.49 0.00 19.30
CA THR A 26 9.74 0.72 20.57
C THR A 26 9.75 -0.23 21.77
N MET A 27 8.99 -1.33 21.73
CA MET A 27 9.09 -2.38 22.74
C MET A 27 10.46 -3.06 22.72
N ILE A 28 11.00 -3.41 21.55
CA ILE A 28 12.37 -3.95 21.40
C ILE A 28 13.42 -2.99 21.96
N GLN A 29 13.29 -1.70 21.72
CA GLN A 29 14.23 -0.69 22.22
C GLN A 29 14.33 -0.69 23.75
N SER A 30 13.26 -1.01 24.46
CA SER A 30 13.23 -1.07 25.93
C SER A 30 14.17 -2.13 26.53
N TYR A 31 14.47 -3.20 25.77
CA TYR A 31 15.40 -4.27 26.18
C TYR A 31 16.88 -3.85 26.06
N ARG A 32 17.17 -2.71 25.43
CA ARG A 32 18.53 -2.14 25.27
C ARG A 32 19.54 -3.14 24.68
N LEU A 33 19.11 -3.90 23.68
CA LEU A 33 19.91 -4.91 23.01
C LEU A 33 21.17 -4.34 22.37
N THR A 34 22.23 -5.13 22.42
CA THR A 34 23.56 -4.84 21.90
C THR A 34 23.79 -5.58 20.58
N GLU A 35 24.83 -5.21 19.83
CA GLU A 35 25.22 -5.89 18.58
C GLU A 35 25.34 -7.42 18.73
N ALA A 36 25.85 -7.90 19.88
CA ALA A 36 25.98 -9.32 20.16
C ALA A 36 24.60 -10.03 20.20
N ASP A 37 23.59 -9.35 20.71
CA ASP A 37 22.22 -9.89 20.79
C ASP A 37 21.59 -10.00 19.39
N TYR A 38 21.80 -8.99 18.53
CA TYR A 38 21.34 -9.05 17.13
C TYR A 38 22.02 -10.16 16.34
N ARG A 39 23.33 -10.36 16.55
CA ARG A 39 24.09 -11.44 15.90
C ARG A 39 23.66 -12.83 16.34
N GLY A 40 23.38 -12.99 17.64
CA GLY A 40 23.20 -14.31 18.24
C GLY A 40 24.35 -15.27 17.91
N GLU A 41 24.08 -16.57 17.96
CA GLU A 41 25.09 -17.57 17.61
C GLU A 41 25.31 -17.67 16.09
N ARG A 42 24.21 -17.62 15.31
CA ARG A 42 24.22 -17.88 13.86
C ARG A 42 24.98 -16.83 13.05
N PHE A 43 25.00 -15.57 13.50
CA PHE A 43 25.56 -14.45 12.74
C PHE A 43 26.74 -13.78 13.47
N CYS A 44 27.40 -14.50 14.39
CA CYS A 44 28.54 -13.98 15.15
C CYS A 44 29.63 -13.35 14.25
N ASP A 45 30.00 -14.03 13.17
CA ASP A 45 31.04 -13.59 12.22
C ASP A 45 30.49 -12.82 11.01
N TRP A 46 29.27 -12.29 11.06
CA TRP A 46 28.68 -11.55 9.94
C TRP A 46 29.48 -10.27 9.60
N PRO A 47 29.75 -9.96 8.32
CA PRO A 47 30.75 -8.96 7.92
C PRO A 47 30.34 -7.49 8.11
N SER A 48 29.11 -7.21 8.53
CA SER A 48 28.57 -5.87 8.78
C SER A 48 27.83 -5.81 10.11
N ASP A 49 27.62 -4.62 10.63
CA ASP A 49 26.80 -4.39 11.83
C ASP A 49 25.35 -4.82 11.57
N LEU A 50 24.72 -5.44 12.57
CA LEU A 50 23.34 -5.96 12.49
C LEU A 50 22.37 -5.24 13.43
N ARG A 51 22.88 -4.45 14.37
CA ARG A 51 22.07 -3.62 15.25
C ARG A 51 21.16 -2.69 14.44
N GLY A 52 19.88 -2.70 14.78
CA GLY A 52 18.84 -1.95 14.07
C GLY A 52 18.00 -2.83 13.14
N ASN A 53 18.47 -4.02 12.77
CA ASN A 53 17.68 -5.02 12.06
C ASN A 53 16.74 -5.75 13.04
N ASN A 54 15.67 -5.08 13.48
CA ASN A 54 14.73 -5.62 14.48
C ASN A 54 14.08 -6.93 14.03
N ASP A 55 13.79 -7.07 12.74
CA ASP A 55 13.21 -8.28 12.14
C ASP A 55 14.07 -9.53 12.41
N LEU A 56 15.41 -9.39 12.40
CA LEU A 56 16.38 -10.45 12.67
C LEU A 56 16.21 -11.09 14.06
N LEU A 57 15.70 -10.32 15.02
CA LEU A 57 15.49 -10.79 16.39
C LEU A 57 14.45 -11.92 16.47
N SER A 58 13.63 -12.11 15.43
CA SER A 58 12.77 -13.29 15.31
C SER A 58 13.58 -14.60 15.21
N LEU A 59 14.83 -14.54 14.72
CA LEU A 59 15.75 -15.68 14.65
C LEU A 59 16.70 -15.72 15.85
N THR A 60 17.22 -14.56 16.28
CA THR A 60 18.30 -14.51 17.27
C THR A 60 17.82 -14.30 18.70
N GLN A 61 16.66 -13.68 18.90
CA GLN A 61 16.04 -13.44 20.20
C GLN A 61 14.53 -13.79 20.21
N PRO A 62 14.14 -15.00 19.76
CA PRO A 62 12.72 -15.37 19.58
C PRO A 62 11.89 -15.27 20.87
N GLN A 63 12.53 -15.45 22.03
CA GLN A 63 11.89 -15.32 23.33
C GLN A 63 11.42 -13.89 23.62
N ILE A 64 12.19 -12.87 23.22
CA ILE A 64 11.86 -11.45 23.42
C ILE A 64 10.67 -11.09 22.52
N ILE A 65 10.72 -11.48 21.25
CA ILE A 65 9.63 -11.24 20.30
C ILE A 65 8.33 -11.90 20.78
N SER A 66 8.41 -13.15 21.26
CA SER A 66 7.26 -13.86 21.82
C SER A 66 6.72 -13.21 23.09
N GLU A 67 7.58 -12.66 23.95
CA GLU A 67 7.18 -11.93 25.16
C GLU A 67 6.39 -10.67 24.80
N ILE A 68 6.84 -9.90 23.80
CA ILE A 68 6.15 -8.69 23.32
C ILE A 68 4.76 -9.05 22.78
N HIS A 69 4.63 -10.07 21.94
CA HIS A 69 3.31 -10.53 21.45
C HIS A 69 2.38 -10.90 22.62
N ARG A 70 2.86 -11.67 23.60
CA ARG A 70 2.06 -12.05 24.78
C ARG A 70 1.65 -10.84 25.61
N ALA A 71 2.49 -9.81 25.71
CA ALA A 71 2.17 -8.59 26.43
C ALA A 71 0.98 -7.85 25.80
N TYR A 72 0.96 -7.70 24.46
CA TYR A 72 -0.16 -7.08 23.75
C TYR A 72 -1.44 -7.94 23.78
N LEU A 73 -1.32 -9.27 23.63
CA LEU A 73 -2.46 -10.18 23.78
C LEU A 73 -3.07 -10.12 25.19
N THR A 74 -2.23 -9.95 26.23
CA THR A 74 -2.67 -9.77 27.63
C THR A 74 -3.31 -8.40 27.85
N ALA A 75 -2.85 -7.36 27.17
CA ALA A 75 -3.51 -6.05 27.14
C ALA A 75 -4.89 -6.10 26.45
N GLY A 76 -5.08 -7.09 25.58
CA GLY A 76 -6.37 -7.44 24.99
C GLY A 76 -6.43 -7.29 23.47
N ALA A 77 -5.30 -7.13 22.79
CA ALA A 77 -5.23 -7.10 21.33
C ALA A 77 -5.86 -8.37 20.73
N ASP A 78 -6.72 -8.17 19.73
CA ASP A 78 -7.37 -9.24 18.96
C ASP A 78 -6.50 -9.69 17.79
N ILE A 79 -5.79 -8.74 17.18
CA ILE A 79 -4.83 -8.95 16.11
C ILE A 79 -3.45 -8.54 16.63
N ILE A 80 -2.44 -9.38 16.42
CA ILE A 80 -1.03 -9.02 16.62
C ILE A 80 -0.29 -9.01 15.29
N GLU A 81 0.58 -8.03 15.12
CA GLU A 81 1.44 -7.86 13.96
C GLU A 81 2.67 -8.76 14.04
N THR A 82 3.11 -9.33 12.92
CA THR A 82 4.39 -10.03 12.84
C THR A 82 5.56 -9.04 12.90
N ASN A 83 6.67 -9.42 13.51
CA ASN A 83 7.92 -8.64 13.46
C ASN A 83 8.61 -8.81 12.09
N THR A 84 8.00 -8.24 11.04
CA THR A 84 8.40 -8.43 9.62
C THR A 84 8.39 -7.14 8.79
N PHE A 85 8.37 -5.97 9.45
CA PHE A 85 8.29 -4.67 8.80
C PHE A 85 9.35 -4.46 7.71
N ASN A 86 10.59 -4.92 7.93
CA ASN A 86 11.70 -4.81 6.97
C ASN A 86 12.13 -6.16 6.38
N SER A 87 11.31 -7.21 6.51
CA SER A 87 11.65 -8.57 6.06
C SER A 87 11.48 -8.74 4.55
N THR A 88 12.05 -7.85 3.74
CA THR A 88 12.10 -7.95 2.28
C THR A 88 13.54 -7.99 1.82
N ALA A 89 13.82 -8.65 0.69
CA ALA A 89 15.18 -8.70 0.14
C ALA A 89 15.77 -7.29 -0.09
N ILE A 90 14.93 -6.32 -0.45
CA ILE A 90 15.33 -4.92 -0.67
C ILE A 90 15.83 -4.26 0.63
N ALA A 91 15.07 -4.34 1.72
CA ALA A 91 15.46 -3.72 2.99
C ALA A 91 16.61 -4.49 3.66
N LEU A 92 16.63 -5.82 3.55
CA LEU A 92 17.71 -6.66 4.09
C LEU A 92 19.05 -6.50 3.36
N ALA A 93 19.07 -5.91 2.16
CA ALA A 93 20.30 -5.61 1.43
C ALA A 93 21.23 -4.64 2.20
N ASP A 94 20.67 -3.74 3.01
CA ASP A 94 21.46 -2.85 3.88
C ASP A 94 22.32 -3.63 4.89
N TYR A 95 21.91 -4.86 5.21
CA TYR A 95 22.60 -5.80 6.10
C TYR A 95 23.23 -6.99 5.37
N ARG A 96 23.16 -7.03 4.02
CA ARG A 96 23.58 -8.15 3.15
C ARG A 96 22.86 -9.47 3.39
N MET A 97 21.62 -9.41 3.88
CA MET A 97 20.81 -10.55 4.34
C MET A 97 19.63 -10.88 3.42
N GLU A 98 19.71 -10.53 2.14
CA GLU A 98 18.61 -10.65 1.17
C GLU A 98 18.00 -12.06 1.12
N ALA A 99 18.86 -13.09 1.20
CA ALA A 99 18.46 -14.49 1.17
C ALA A 99 17.63 -14.95 2.38
N LEU A 100 17.59 -14.17 3.46
CA LEU A 100 16.84 -14.50 4.68
C LEU A 100 15.39 -14.00 4.65
N ALA A 101 14.96 -13.26 3.61
CA ALA A 101 13.63 -12.65 3.56
C ALA A 101 12.50 -13.67 3.82
N TYR A 102 12.47 -14.79 3.11
CA TYR A 102 11.47 -15.84 3.33
C TYR A 102 11.53 -16.44 4.75
N GLU A 103 12.74 -16.75 5.24
CA GLU A 103 12.94 -17.39 6.54
C GLU A 103 12.50 -16.48 7.70
N LEU A 104 12.82 -15.19 7.63
CA LEU A 104 12.42 -14.19 8.61
C LEU A 104 10.91 -14.05 8.68
N ASN A 105 10.25 -13.89 7.53
CA ASN A 105 8.78 -13.80 7.47
C ASN A 105 8.11 -15.04 8.07
N LYS A 106 8.56 -16.23 7.66
CA LYS A 106 8.01 -17.50 8.15
C LYS A 106 8.21 -17.65 9.65
N THR A 107 9.42 -17.41 10.14
CA THR A 107 9.72 -17.61 11.56
C THR A 107 8.98 -16.60 12.43
N SER A 108 8.95 -15.33 12.02
CA SER A 108 8.23 -14.28 12.73
C SER A 108 6.72 -14.57 12.79
N ALA A 109 6.13 -15.00 11.67
CA ALA A 109 4.73 -15.43 11.63
C ALA A 109 4.45 -16.65 12.54
N LEU A 110 5.36 -17.63 12.59
CA LEU A 110 5.22 -18.78 13.49
C LEU A 110 5.26 -18.37 14.97
N LEU A 111 6.12 -17.43 15.37
CA LEU A 111 6.19 -16.93 16.74
C LEU A 111 4.90 -16.21 17.14
N ALA A 112 4.41 -15.32 16.28
CA ALA A 112 3.13 -14.64 16.49
C ALA A 112 1.97 -15.65 16.56
N ARG A 113 1.94 -16.64 15.65
CA ARG A 113 0.93 -17.69 15.63
C ARG A 113 0.89 -18.50 16.91
N GLN A 114 2.05 -18.93 17.40
CA GLN A 114 2.14 -19.67 18.65
C GLN A 114 1.62 -18.83 19.83
N ALA A 115 2.00 -17.54 19.92
CA ALA A 115 1.52 -16.65 20.98
C ALA A 115 0.00 -16.47 20.92
N ALA A 116 -0.55 -16.28 19.72
CA ALA A 116 -1.99 -16.13 19.50
C ALA A 116 -2.77 -17.42 19.85
N ASP A 117 -2.27 -18.59 19.45
CA ASP A 117 -2.90 -19.88 19.76
C ASP A 117 -2.84 -20.20 21.26
N ASP A 118 -1.71 -19.94 21.92
CA ASP A 118 -1.57 -20.10 23.38
C ASP A 118 -2.56 -19.20 24.13
N SER A 119 -2.68 -17.94 23.71
CA SER A 119 -3.63 -16.98 24.31
C SER A 119 -5.09 -17.39 24.08
N ALA A 120 -5.42 -17.84 22.87
CA ALA A 120 -6.77 -18.31 22.53
C ALA A 120 -7.15 -19.55 23.35
N ALA A 121 -6.23 -20.49 23.54
CA ALA A 121 -6.45 -21.67 24.38
C ALA A 121 -6.68 -21.31 25.86
N GLN A 122 -6.02 -20.27 26.38
CA GLN A 122 -6.16 -19.83 27.77
C GLN A 122 -7.44 -19.02 28.01
N THR A 123 -7.87 -18.21 27.04
CA THR A 123 -8.96 -17.23 27.21
C THR A 123 -10.25 -17.61 26.50
N ALA A 124 -10.26 -18.67 25.70
CA ALA A 124 -11.34 -19.05 24.79
C ALA A 124 -11.80 -17.92 23.85
N THR A 125 -10.94 -16.90 23.63
CA THR A 125 -11.19 -15.78 22.73
C THR A 125 -10.29 -15.94 21.50
N PRO A 126 -10.83 -15.88 20.27
CA PRO A 126 -10.01 -15.96 19.05
C PRO A 126 -8.97 -14.84 18.99
N ARG A 127 -7.75 -15.18 18.53
CA ARG A 127 -6.63 -14.25 18.32
C ARG A 127 -6.07 -14.44 16.91
N PHE A 128 -5.78 -13.35 16.24
CA PHE A 128 -5.39 -13.33 14.83
C PHE A 128 -3.97 -12.80 14.64
N VAL A 129 -3.32 -13.25 13.58
CA VAL A 129 -1.97 -12.80 13.20
C VAL A 129 -2.04 -12.02 11.90
N ALA A 130 -1.59 -10.75 11.95
CA ALA A 130 -1.38 -9.92 10.79
C ALA A 130 0.05 -10.07 10.28
N GLY A 131 0.21 -10.67 9.09
CA GLY A 131 1.47 -10.74 8.40
C GLY A 131 1.82 -9.38 7.80
N VAL A 132 2.76 -8.67 8.43
CA VAL A 132 3.16 -7.31 8.06
C VAL A 132 4.08 -7.31 6.84
N LEU A 133 3.74 -6.46 5.88
CA LEU A 133 4.53 -6.07 4.72
C LEU A 133 4.77 -4.56 4.79
N GLY A 134 5.93 -4.15 5.30
CA GLY A 134 6.32 -2.74 5.33
C GLY A 134 6.76 -2.22 3.95
N PRO A 135 6.98 -0.90 3.82
CA PRO A 135 7.13 -0.22 2.53
C PRO A 135 8.50 -0.36 1.86
N THR A 136 9.45 -1.08 2.49
CA THR A 136 10.90 -1.07 2.21
C THR A 136 11.59 0.28 2.49
N ASN A 137 12.89 0.36 2.23
CA ASN A 137 13.70 1.59 2.32
C ASN A 137 13.91 2.29 0.95
N ARG A 138 13.18 1.88 -0.10
CA ARG A 138 13.30 2.42 -1.47
C ARG A 138 11.97 2.97 -1.96
N THR A 139 12.01 3.87 -2.95
CA THR A 139 10.83 4.54 -3.51
C THR A 139 10.75 4.28 -5.01
N ALA A 140 9.61 3.79 -5.50
CA ALA A 140 9.38 3.59 -6.93
C ALA A 140 8.76 4.82 -7.60
N SER A 141 8.10 5.71 -6.84
CA SER A 141 7.41 6.88 -7.39
C SER A 141 8.27 8.13 -7.51
N ILE A 142 9.27 8.30 -6.63
CA ILE A 142 10.13 9.48 -6.58
C ILE A 142 11.60 9.11 -6.77
N SER A 143 12.38 10.03 -7.34
CA SER A 143 13.82 9.83 -7.49
C SER A 143 14.57 10.09 -6.18
N PRO A 144 15.51 9.21 -5.80
CA PRO A 144 16.45 9.48 -4.72
C PRO A 144 17.60 10.43 -5.13
N ASP A 145 17.76 10.71 -6.43
CA ASP A 145 18.79 11.61 -6.96
C ASP A 145 18.16 12.94 -7.38
N VAL A 146 18.47 14.00 -6.61
CA VAL A 146 17.98 15.35 -6.85
C VAL A 146 18.40 15.94 -8.20
N ASN A 147 19.47 15.42 -8.82
CA ASN A 147 19.94 15.87 -10.13
C ASN A 147 19.35 15.06 -11.29
N ASN A 148 18.71 13.93 -11.00
CA ASN A 148 18.09 13.06 -11.99
C ASN A 148 16.65 12.72 -11.59
N PRO A 149 15.67 13.62 -11.87
CA PRO A 149 14.27 13.42 -11.48
C PRO A 149 13.62 12.15 -12.05
N GLY A 150 14.12 11.64 -13.17
CA GLY A 150 13.60 10.42 -13.82
C GLY A 150 14.19 9.12 -13.27
N TYR A 151 15.24 9.18 -12.44
CA TYR A 151 15.91 7.99 -11.90
C TYR A 151 15.06 7.29 -10.84
N ARG A 152 15.16 5.95 -10.78
CA ARG A 152 14.59 5.10 -9.72
C ARG A 152 15.66 4.11 -9.28
N ASN A 153 15.81 3.92 -7.97
CA ASN A 153 16.76 2.95 -7.41
C ASN A 153 16.13 1.57 -7.17
N VAL A 154 14.84 1.44 -7.44
CA VAL A 154 14.07 0.19 -7.44
C VAL A 154 12.98 0.30 -8.50
N ASP A 155 12.65 -0.80 -9.16
CA ASP A 155 11.51 -0.88 -10.07
C ASP A 155 10.37 -1.74 -9.52
N PHE A 156 9.22 -1.70 -10.21
CA PHE A 156 8.01 -2.42 -9.80
C PHE A 156 8.23 -3.94 -9.73
N ASP A 157 8.97 -4.53 -10.67
CA ASP A 157 9.16 -5.98 -10.75
C ASP A 157 10.11 -6.49 -9.65
N GLN A 158 11.13 -5.69 -9.30
CA GLN A 158 11.99 -5.93 -8.13
C GLN A 158 11.18 -5.91 -6.83
N LEU A 159 10.27 -4.93 -6.67
CA LEU A 159 9.36 -4.88 -5.52
C LEU A 159 8.42 -6.09 -5.48
N VAL A 160 7.79 -6.45 -6.60
CA VAL A 160 6.92 -7.63 -6.69
C VAL A 160 7.69 -8.89 -6.29
N THR A 161 8.93 -9.06 -6.77
CA THR A 161 9.78 -10.19 -6.41
C THR A 161 10.07 -10.24 -4.90
N ALA A 162 10.49 -9.11 -4.32
CA ALA A 162 10.80 -9.02 -2.90
C ALA A 162 9.57 -9.27 -2.01
N TYR A 163 8.40 -8.75 -2.39
CA TYR A 163 7.16 -9.00 -1.67
C TYR A 163 6.63 -10.43 -1.86
N SER A 164 6.88 -11.07 -3.00
CA SER A 164 6.45 -12.46 -3.25
C SER A 164 7.10 -13.44 -2.26
N ASP A 165 8.40 -13.27 -1.99
CA ASP A 165 9.10 -14.08 -0.98
C ASP A 165 8.56 -13.85 0.43
N ALA A 166 8.24 -12.59 0.76
CA ALA A 166 7.67 -12.23 2.06
C ALA A 166 6.26 -12.82 2.23
N VAL A 167 5.37 -12.64 1.25
CA VAL A 167 4.02 -13.21 1.24
C VAL A 167 4.06 -14.73 1.44
N ARG A 168 4.90 -15.44 0.69
CA ARG A 168 5.05 -16.90 0.85
C ARG A 168 5.46 -17.26 2.28
N GLY A 169 6.44 -16.54 2.85
CA GLY A 169 6.89 -16.76 4.22
C GLY A 169 5.77 -16.55 5.25
N LEU A 170 5.05 -15.43 5.15
CA LEU A 170 3.96 -15.08 6.07
C LEU A 170 2.81 -16.09 6.02
N VAL A 171 2.41 -16.50 4.82
CA VAL A 171 1.33 -17.50 4.63
C VAL A 171 1.78 -18.86 5.17
N ASP A 172 2.99 -19.32 4.84
CA ASP A 172 3.56 -20.58 5.33
C ASP A 172 3.75 -20.59 6.86
N GLY A 173 3.98 -19.41 7.45
CA GLY A 173 4.11 -19.23 8.89
C GLY A 173 2.78 -19.12 9.64
N GLY A 174 1.66 -19.08 8.93
CA GLY A 174 0.32 -19.16 9.51
C GLY A 174 -0.34 -17.82 9.81
N ALA A 175 -0.02 -16.76 9.07
CA ALA A 175 -0.77 -15.50 9.10
C ALA A 175 -2.25 -15.72 8.74
N ASP A 176 -3.14 -14.93 9.37
CA ASP A 176 -4.58 -14.96 9.11
C ASP A 176 -5.03 -13.85 8.17
N VAL A 177 -4.29 -12.73 8.16
CA VAL A 177 -4.52 -11.53 7.37
C VAL A 177 -3.16 -10.99 6.94
N LEU A 178 -3.07 -10.41 5.74
CA LEU A 178 -1.87 -9.68 5.30
C LEU A 178 -2.08 -8.18 5.51
N LEU A 179 -1.12 -7.50 6.11
CA LEU A 179 -1.16 -6.07 6.40
C LEU A 179 -0.06 -5.36 5.61
N VAL A 180 -0.45 -4.59 4.59
CA VAL A 180 0.47 -3.68 3.88
C VAL A 180 0.36 -2.32 4.56
N GLU A 181 1.36 -1.95 5.35
CA GLU A 181 1.27 -0.80 6.26
C GLU A 181 2.40 0.21 6.11
N THR A 182 2.22 1.37 6.76
CA THR A 182 3.14 2.51 6.70
C THR A 182 3.47 2.90 5.27
N ILE A 183 2.46 2.87 4.39
CA ILE A 183 2.64 3.15 2.97
C ILE A 183 2.93 4.64 2.79
N PHE A 184 4.20 4.97 2.56
CA PHE A 184 4.64 6.30 2.16
C PHE A 184 4.62 6.49 0.64
N ASP A 185 4.77 5.39 -0.13
CA ASP A 185 4.77 5.35 -1.59
C ASP A 185 3.72 4.35 -2.09
N THR A 186 2.67 4.86 -2.74
CA THR A 186 1.55 4.05 -3.23
C THR A 186 1.96 3.08 -4.34
N LEU A 187 3.01 3.38 -5.13
CA LEU A 187 3.48 2.46 -6.16
C LEU A 187 4.15 1.22 -5.54
N ASN A 188 4.87 1.40 -4.42
CA ASN A 188 5.40 0.27 -3.64
C ASN A 188 4.28 -0.62 -3.12
N ALA A 189 3.22 -0.01 -2.57
CA ALA A 189 2.06 -0.76 -2.09
C ALA A 189 1.34 -1.49 -3.22
N LYS A 190 1.18 -0.86 -4.40
CA LYS A 190 0.62 -1.54 -5.57
C LYS A 190 1.47 -2.74 -6.01
N ALA A 191 2.80 -2.67 -5.91
CA ALA A 191 3.67 -3.82 -6.16
C ALA A 191 3.47 -4.94 -5.11
N ALA A 192 3.34 -4.60 -3.83
CA ALA A 192 3.00 -5.58 -2.78
C ALA A 192 1.64 -6.25 -3.04
N LEU A 193 0.62 -5.45 -3.35
CA LEU A 193 -0.72 -5.92 -3.67
C LEU A 193 -0.76 -6.80 -4.92
N PHE A 194 0.03 -6.44 -5.96
CA PHE A 194 0.19 -7.27 -7.15
C PHE A 194 0.81 -8.63 -6.80
N ALA A 195 1.86 -8.66 -5.97
CA ALA A 195 2.49 -9.90 -5.50
C ALA A 195 1.51 -10.78 -4.70
N ILE A 196 0.69 -10.18 -3.83
CA ILE A 196 -0.35 -10.88 -3.08
C ILE A 196 -1.38 -11.50 -4.03
N GLN A 197 -1.90 -10.72 -4.99
CA GLN A 197 -2.89 -11.22 -5.95
C GLN A 197 -2.32 -12.26 -6.92
N ASP A 198 -1.04 -12.17 -7.27
CA ASP A 198 -0.36 -13.18 -8.06
C ASP A 198 -0.23 -14.50 -7.28
N TYR A 199 0.20 -14.42 -6.02
CA TYR A 199 0.26 -15.58 -5.12
C TYR A 199 -1.12 -16.25 -4.98
N PHE A 200 -2.19 -15.49 -4.72
CA PHE A 200 -3.55 -16.01 -4.63
C PHE A 200 -4.08 -16.59 -5.94
N SER A 201 -3.65 -16.10 -7.09
CA SER A 201 -4.05 -16.70 -8.37
C SER A 201 -3.48 -18.10 -8.62
N GLN A 202 -2.46 -18.49 -7.85
CA GLN A 202 -1.74 -19.75 -7.96
C GLN A 202 -2.05 -20.72 -6.79
N HIS A 203 -2.80 -20.27 -5.77
CA HIS A 203 -3.04 -21.02 -4.53
C HIS A 203 -4.50 -20.87 -4.07
N ASP A 204 -5.11 -21.94 -3.57
CA ASP A 204 -6.52 -21.94 -3.13
C ASP A 204 -6.77 -21.28 -1.75
N ASN A 205 -5.78 -20.57 -1.18
CA ASN A 205 -5.87 -19.96 0.15
C ASN A 205 -5.70 -18.44 0.05
N GLU A 206 -6.81 -17.73 -0.17
CA GLU A 206 -6.85 -16.27 -0.13
C GLU A 206 -6.96 -15.78 1.33
N LEU A 207 -6.02 -14.94 1.75
CA LEU A 207 -6.12 -14.23 3.04
C LEU A 207 -6.75 -12.85 2.82
N PRO A 208 -7.53 -12.34 3.79
CA PRO A 208 -7.94 -10.94 3.79
C PRO A 208 -6.72 -10.01 3.79
N ILE A 209 -6.89 -8.81 3.24
CA ILE A 209 -5.83 -7.79 3.13
C ILE A 209 -6.25 -6.56 3.92
N ILE A 210 -5.39 -6.06 4.80
CA ILE A 210 -5.51 -4.75 5.43
C ILE A 210 -4.47 -3.82 4.80
N ILE A 211 -4.85 -2.57 4.56
CA ILE A 211 -3.98 -1.55 3.96
C ILE A 211 -3.90 -0.35 4.91
N SER A 212 -2.70 0.12 5.21
CA SER A 212 -2.49 1.30 6.06
C SER A 212 -1.51 2.28 5.41
N GLY A 213 -2.00 3.47 5.09
CA GLY A 213 -1.19 4.57 4.56
C GLY A 213 -0.59 5.43 5.66
N THR A 214 0.44 6.20 5.33
CA THR A 214 0.97 7.21 6.26
C THR A 214 0.90 8.60 5.64
N ILE A 215 0.33 9.54 6.40
CA ILE A 215 0.29 10.96 6.07
C ILE A 215 1.44 11.63 6.80
N THR A 216 2.33 12.29 6.06
CA THR A 216 3.63 12.72 6.62
C THR A 216 3.57 13.99 7.44
N ASP A 217 2.61 14.88 7.13
CA ASP A 217 2.48 16.18 7.78
C ASP A 217 1.06 16.76 7.63
N ALA A 218 0.88 18.00 8.09
CA ALA A 218 -0.38 18.73 8.05
C ALA A 218 -0.91 19.03 6.63
N SER A 219 -0.14 18.77 5.56
CA SER A 219 -0.63 18.89 4.18
C SER A 219 -1.70 17.86 3.83
N GLY A 220 -1.80 16.77 4.61
CA GLY A 220 -2.76 15.70 4.35
C GLY A 220 -2.40 14.80 3.19
N ARG A 221 -1.10 14.71 2.86
CA ARG A 221 -0.58 13.91 1.77
C ARG A 221 0.40 12.83 2.25
N THR A 222 0.50 11.76 1.48
CA THR A 222 1.60 10.79 1.62
C THR A 222 2.92 11.44 1.24
N LEU A 223 4.06 10.78 1.53
CA LEU A 223 5.37 11.26 1.11
C LEU A 223 5.46 11.47 -0.41
N THR A 224 4.76 10.64 -1.19
CA THR A 224 4.68 10.75 -2.65
C THR A 224 3.58 11.69 -3.14
N GLY A 225 2.97 12.47 -2.25
CA GLY A 225 2.08 13.58 -2.58
C GLY A 225 0.60 13.22 -2.77
N GLN A 226 0.18 11.98 -2.55
CA GLN A 226 -1.22 11.59 -2.73
C GLN A 226 -2.12 12.04 -1.58
N THR A 227 -3.31 12.53 -1.91
CA THR A 227 -4.37 12.77 -0.90
C THR A 227 -5.01 11.46 -0.44
N THR A 228 -5.70 11.48 0.71
CA THR A 228 -6.42 10.32 1.28
C THR A 228 -7.37 9.65 0.28
N GLU A 229 -8.13 10.44 -0.49
CA GLU A 229 -9.08 9.89 -1.47
C GLU A 229 -8.40 9.29 -2.70
N ALA A 230 -7.34 9.94 -3.20
CA ALA A 230 -6.53 9.40 -4.28
C ALA A 230 -5.84 8.08 -3.89
N PHE A 231 -5.32 8.01 -2.67
CA PHE A 231 -4.72 6.81 -2.08
C PHE A 231 -5.72 5.65 -2.04
N TYR A 232 -6.94 5.89 -1.51
CA TYR A 232 -8.00 4.89 -1.50
C TYR A 232 -8.38 4.42 -2.91
N HIS A 233 -8.58 5.34 -3.86
CA HIS A 233 -8.94 5.01 -5.24
C HIS A 233 -7.87 4.19 -5.97
N SER A 234 -6.59 4.40 -5.63
CA SER A 234 -5.45 3.68 -6.20
C SER A 234 -5.43 2.20 -5.83
N MET A 235 -5.97 1.84 -4.65
CA MET A 235 -5.84 0.48 -4.11
C MET A 235 -7.16 -0.26 -3.87
N ARG A 236 -8.32 0.40 -3.96
CA ARG A 236 -9.63 -0.26 -3.74
C ARG A 236 -9.88 -1.51 -4.61
N HIS A 237 -9.18 -1.64 -5.75
CA HIS A 237 -9.33 -2.74 -6.69
C HIS A 237 -9.06 -4.12 -6.07
N VAL A 238 -8.27 -4.18 -4.98
CA VAL A 238 -7.99 -5.43 -4.26
C VAL A 238 -9.10 -5.84 -3.28
N LYS A 239 -10.11 -4.98 -3.07
CA LYS A 239 -11.21 -5.20 -2.12
C LYS A 239 -10.69 -5.54 -0.71
N PRO A 240 -9.92 -4.62 -0.08
CA PRO A 240 -9.31 -4.89 1.22
C PRO A 240 -10.39 -5.18 2.28
N LEU A 241 -10.04 -5.98 3.28
CA LEU A 241 -10.86 -6.16 4.47
C LEU A 241 -11.06 -4.82 5.18
N ALA A 242 -9.96 -4.09 5.37
CA ALA A 242 -9.94 -2.76 5.94
C ALA A 242 -8.86 -1.90 5.26
N ILE A 243 -9.09 -0.59 5.20
CA ILE A 243 -8.10 0.38 4.76
C ILE A 243 -8.12 1.61 5.65
N GLY A 244 -6.96 2.17 5.94
CA GLY A 244 -6.87 3.42 6.69
C GLY A 244 -5.45 3.91 6.86
N LEU A 245 -5.13 4.42 8.04
CA LEU A 245 -3.92 5.23 8.24
C LEU A 245 -3.18 4.88 9.54
N ASN A 246 -1.85 4.98 9.50
CA ASN A 246 -0.99 4.78 10.65
C ASN A 246 0.30 5.59 10.62
N CYS A 247 0.95 5.63 11.79
CA CYS A 247 2.24 6.26 12.01
C CYS A 247 2.26 7.76 11.67
N ALA A 248 3.46 8.35 11.69
CA ALA A 248 3.83 9.75 11.45
C ALA A 248 3.15 10.79 12.37
N LEU A 249 1.84 10.72 12.52
CA LEU A 249 1.01 11.63 13.29
C LEU A 249 0.50 10.97 14.57
N GLY A 250 0.27 11.80 15.59
CA GLY A 250 -0.50 11.42 16.77
C GLY A 250 -2.00 11.39 16.46
N PRO A 251 -2.84 11.00 17.44
CA PRO A 251 -4.27 10.93 17.20
C PRO A 251 -4.86 12.30 16.84
N PHE A 252 -4.50 13.37 17.55
CA PHE A 252 -5.08 14.69 17.31
C PHE A 252 -4.94 15.18 15.87
N GLU A 253 -3.75 15.02 15.27
CA GLU A 253 -3.48 15.45 13.90
C GLU A 253 -4.07 14.48 12.85
N LEU A 254 -4.08 13.17 13.16
CA LEU A 254 -4.53 12.14 12.22
C LEU A 254 -6.06 12.11 12.06
N ARG A 255 -6.81 12.58 13.07
CA ARG A 255 -8.28 12.53 13.14
C ARG A 255 -8.98 12.89 11.82
N GLN A 256 -8.67 14.06 11.27
CA GLN A 256 -9.36 14.59 10.07
C GLN A 256 -9.22 13.67 8.85
N TYR A 257 -8.08 12.97 8.74
CA TYR A 257 -7.82 12.07 7.63
C TYR A 257 -8.49 10.70 7.84
N VAL A 258 -8.68 10.29 9.09
CA VAL A 258 -9.49 9.11 9.44
C VAL A 258 -10.97 9.37 9.18
N GLU A 259 -11.47 10.55 9.53
CA GLU A 259 -12.82 11.00 9.18
C GLU A 259 -13.05 10.99 7.66
N GLU A 260 -12.11 11.55 6.91
CA GLU A 260 -12.16 11.54 5.45
C GLU A 260 -12.15 10.12 4.89
N MET A 261 -11.27 9.24 5.40
CA MET A 261 -11.25 7.82 5.02
C MET A 261 -12.60 7.14 5.32
N ALA A 262 -13.19 7.40 6.48
CA ALA A 262 -14.50 6.88 6.87
C ALA A 262 -15.64 7.37 5.98
N ARG A 263 -15.52 8.55 5.37
CA ARG A 263 -16.49 9.07 4.41
C ARG A 263 -16.41 8.38 3.05
N ILE A 264 -15.21 8.10 2.55
CA ILE A 264 -14.99 7.63 1.17
C ILE A 264 -14.90 6.11 1.02
N CYS A 265 -14.57 5.39 2.09
CA CYS A 265 -14.25 3.97 2.05
C CYS A 265 -15.51 3.10 2.07
N GLU A 266 -15.60 2.11 1.16
CA GLU A 266 -16.71 1.14 1.13
C GLU A 266 -16.48 -0.06 2.07
N THR A 267 -15.24 -0.25 2.53
CA THR A 267 -14.82 -1.35 3.39
C THR A 267 -14.64 -0.86 4.83
N HIS A 268 -14.13 -1.73 5.71
CA HIS A 268 -13.83 -1.35 7.10
C HIS A 268 -12.69 -0.30 7.14
N VAL A 269 -12.68 0.52 8.18
CA VAL A 269 -11.62 1.52 8.42
C VAL A 269 -10.73 1.08 9.58
N THR A 270 -9.41 1.14 9.36
CA THR A 270 -8.39 0.87 10.38
C THR A 270 -7.62 2.15 10.72
N ALA A 271 -7.26 2.36 11.99
CA ALA A 271 -6.33 3.41 12.35
C ALA A 271 -5.43 2.98 13.52
N HIS A 272 -4.14 3.27 13.43
CA HIS A 272 -3.21 3.04 14.54
C HIS A 272 -2.18 4.19 14.58
N PRO A 273 -2.52 5.32 15.24
CA PRO A 273 -1.65 6.48 15.34
C PRO A 273 -0.46 6.22 16.28
N ASN A 274 0.53 7.11 16.22
CA ASN A 274 1.60 7.14 17.22
C ASN A 274 1.06 7.62 18.58
N ALA A 275 1.83 7.37 19.66
CA ALA A 275 1.59 7.97 20.98
C ALA A 275 2.02 9.45 20.98
N GLY A 276 1.39 10.26 20.12
CA GLY A 276 1.75 11.65 19.85
C GLY A 276 2.85 11.79 18.80
N LEU A 277 3.28 13.04 18.57
CA LEU A 277 4.43 13.32 17.72
C LEU A 277 5.74 12.98 18.47
N PRO A 278 6.80 12.55 17.76
CA PRO A 278 8.08 12.29 18.40
C PRO A 278 8.65 13.59 19.01
N ASN A 279 9.16 13.50 20.24
CA ASN A 279 9.82 14.61 20.92
C ASN A 279 11.29 14.78 20.46
N GLU A 280 11.97 15.82 20.96
CA GLU A 280 13.36 16.14 20.58
C GLU A 280 14.36 14.99 20.84
N MET A 281 14.02 14.07 21.75
CA MET A 281 14.84 12.91 22.11
C MET A 281 14.43 11.64 21.35
N GLY A 282 13.48 11.73 20.41
CA GLY A 282 12.93 10.61 19.65
C GLY A 282 11.96 9.71 20.45
N GLY A 283 11.51 10.17 21.63
CA GLY A 283 10.51 9.50 22.45
C GLY A 283 9.08 9.97 22.12
N TYR A 284 8.10 9.36 22.79
CA TYR A 284 6.67 9.64 22.62
C TYR A 284 6.06 9.91 23.99
N ASP A 285 5.36 11.05 24.11
CA ASP A 285 4.95 11.61 25.39
C ASP A 285 3.43 11.55 25.64
N LEU A 286 2.63 11.09 24.67
CA LEU A 286 1.18 10.96 24.86
C LEU A 286 0.89 9.80 25.82
N ASP A 287 0.15 10.07 26.88
CA ASP A 287 -0.22 9.08 27.89
C ASP A 287 -1.34 8.13 27.38
N PRO A 288 -1.40 6.88 27.86
CA PRO A 288 -2.49 5.94 27.56
C PRO A 288 -3.90 6.53 27.68
N ASP A 289 -4.18 7.31 28.74
CA ASP A 289 -5.54 7.81 28.99
C ASP A 289 -5.93 8.90 27.96
N ASP A 290 -5.01 9.82 27.66
CA ASP A 290 -5.21 10.87 26.66
C ASP A 290 -5.40 10.29 25.25
N MET A 291 -4.58 9.28 24.89
CA MET A 291 -4.72 8.57 23.62
C MET A 291 -6.06 7.84 23.53
N ALA A 292 -6.46 7.15 24.59
CA ALA A 292 -7.72 6.42 24.65
C ALA A 292 -8.95 7.34 24.58
N GLU A 293 -8.90 8.52 25.20
CA GLU A 293 -9.97 9.52 25.11
C GLU A 293 -10.18 9.99 23.67
N GLU A 294 -9.11 10.35 22.97
CA GLU A 294 -9.19 10.81 21.58
C GLU A 294 -9.68 9.69 20.65
N ILE A 295 -9.14 8.47 20.78
CA ILE A 295 -9.60 7.31 20.00
C ILE A 295 -11.07 6.99 20.25
N ALA A 296 -11.53 7.05 21.50
CA ALA A 296 -12.94 6.84 21.83
C ALA A 296 -13.84 7.88 21.18
N SER A 297 -13.36 9.11 20.99
CA SER A 297 -14.10 10.14 20.26
C SER A 297 -14.27 9.80 18.77
N TRP A 298 -13.30 9.14 18.13
CA TRP A 298 -13.41 8.68 16.73
C TRP A 298 -14.38 7.52 16.62
N ALA A 299 -14.28 6.59 17.58
CA ALA A 299 -15.20 5.46 17.67
C ALA A 299 -16.65 5.94 17.83
N ARG A 300 -16.93 6.91 18.73
CA ARG A 300 -18.27 7.51 18.91
C ARG A 300 -18.75 8.25 17.67
N ALA A 301 -17.85 8.86 16.91
CA ALA A 301 -18.16 9.49 15.63
C ALA A 301 -18.41 8.46 14.50
N GLY A 302 -18.21 7.17 14.76
CA GLY A 302 -18.45 6.09 13.81
C GLY A 302 -17.37 5.99 12.74
N PHE A 303 -16.12 6.34 13.05
CA PHE A 303 -15.03 6.34 12.07
C PHE A 303 -14.30 5.00 11.95
N LEU A 304 -14.35 4.13 12.97
CA LEU A 304 -13.43 3.00 13.12
C LEU A 304 -14.12 1.64 13.10
N ASN A 305 -13.41 0.65 12.57
CA ASN A 305 -13.72 -0.78 12.68
C ASN A 305 -12.56 -1.57 13.29
N ILE A 306 -11.33 -1.14 13.02
CA ILE A 306 -10.10 -1.65 13.64
C ILE A 306 -9.34 -0.47 14.23
N VAL A 307 -8.78 -0.63 15.42
CA VAL A 307 -7.91 0.39 16.02
C VAL A 307 -6.75 -0.25 16.76
N GLY A 308 -5.58 0.39 16.74
CA GLY A 308 -4.40 -0.05 17.47
C GLY A 308 -3.46 1.10 17.78
N GLY A 309 -2.18 0.81 17.92
CA GLY A 309 -1.14 1.80 18.14
C GLY A 309 0.08 1.58 17.25
N CYS A 310 0.77 2.66 16.90
CA CYS A 310 2.05 2.60 16.20
C CYS A 310 3.18 3.07 17.15
N CYS A 311 4.15 3.84 16.67
CA CYS A 311 5.34 4.20 17.43
C CYS A 311 5.00 4.83 18.79
N GLY A 312 5.68 4.37 19.84
CA GLY A 312 5.50 4.86 21.21
C GLY A 312 4.39 4.16 22.01
N THR A 313 3.50 3.43 21.35
CA THR A 313 2.37 2.77 22.01
C THR A 313 2.80 1.49 22.73
N THR A 314 2.28 1.29 23.93
CA THR A 314 2.64 0.19 24.85
C THR A 314 1.42 -0.69 25.16
N PRO A 315 1.58 -1.84 25.83
CA PRO A 315 0.45 -2.63 26.33
C PRO A 315 -0.53 -1.83 27.20
N GLU A 316 -0.06 -0.80 27.92
CA GLU A 316 -0.91 0.10 28.70
C GLU A 316 -1.84 0.92 27.79
N HIS A 317 -1.33 1.45 26.68
CA HIS A 317 -2.12 2.17 25.68
C HIS A 317 -3.21 1.26 25.09
N ILE A 318 -2.85 0.04 24.69
CA ILE A 318 -3.80 -0.93 24.12
C ILE A 318 -4.90 -1.29 25.13
N ARG A 319 -4.54 -1.44 26.42
CA ARG A 319 -5.54 -1.68 27.48
C ARG A 319 -6.48 -0.49 27.67
N ALA A 320 -5.96 0.73 27.72
CA ALA A 320 -6.75 1.95 27.87
C ALA A 320 -7.71 2.13 26.67
N ILE A 321 -7.21 1.94 25.44
CA ILE A 321 -8.03 1.97 24.22
C ILE A 321 -9.15 0.93 24.29
N ARG A 322 -8.83 -0.33 24.65
CA ARG A 322 -9.81 -1.41 24.79
C ARG A 322 -10.96 -1.03 25.71
N GLU A 323 -10.63 -0.49 26.88
CA GLU A 323 -11.61 -0.08 27.89
C GLU A 323 -12.48 1.08 27.38
N ALA A 324 -11.87 2.05 26.71
CA ALA A 324 -12.56 3.23 26.20
C ALA A 324 -13.53 2.93 25.04
N ILE A 325 -13.27 1.89 24.23
CA ILE A 325 -14.10 1.51 23.07
C ILE A 325 -15.07 0.33 23.31
N ALA A 326 -15.00 -0.34 24.47
CA ALA A 326 -15.66 -1.64 24.70
C ALA A 326 -17.18 -1.67 24.41
N ASN A 327 -17.88 -0.55 24.59
CA ASN A 327 -19.34 -0.45 24.42
C ASN A 327 -19.74 0.44 23.22
N ILE A 328 -18.83 0.67 22.28
CA ILE A 328 -19.09 1.50 21.10
C ILE A 328 -19.31 0.59 19.89
N THR A 329 -20.40 0.84 19.15
CA THR A 329 -20.72 0.12 17.91
C THR A 329 -19.69 0.45 16.83
N PRO A 330 -19.18 -0.55 16.08
CA PRO A 330 -18.27 -0.30 14.98
C PRO A 330 -18.93 0.52 13.85
N ARG A 331 -18.11 1.20 13.06
CA ARG A 331 -18.55 1.94 11.87
C ARG A 331 -19.39 1.05 10.95
N THR A 332 -20.57 1.52 10.59
CA THR A 332 -21.41 0.85 9.58
C THR A 332 -20.85 1.12 8.19
N LEU A 333 -20.77 0.09 7.36
CA LEU A 333 -20.27 0.22 5.99
C LEU A 333 -21.28 1.02 5.14
N PRO A 334 -20.84 2.08 4.43
CA PRO A 334 -21.73 2.90 3.62
C PRO A 334 -22.07 2.20 2.29
N GLU A 335 -23.26 2.45 1.77
CA GLU A 335 -23.58 2.16 0.37
C GLU A 335 -23.05 3.28 -0.53
N ILE A 336 -22.00 3.00 -1.29
CA ILE A 336 -21.38 3.98 -2.19
C ILE A 336 -21.84 3.70 -3.63
N SER A 337 -22.33 4.73 -4.32
CA SER A 337 -22.78 4.61 -5.72
C SER A 337 -21.63 4.23 -6.66
N THR A 338 -21.95 3.37 -7.62
CA THR A 338 -21.00 2.98 -8.68
C THR A 338 -20.66 4.20 -9.52
N ALA A 339 -19.37 4.47 -9.67
CA ALA A 339 -18.84 5.55 -10.50
C ALA A 339 -17.42 5.19 -10.97
N CYS A 340 -16.96 5.80 -12.07
CA CYS A 340 -15.57 5.64 -12.50
C CYS A 340 -14.68 6.48 -11.59
N ARG A 341 -13.87 5.80 -10.77
CA ARG A 341 -12.95 6.41 -9.82
C ARG A 341 -11.53 6.21 -10.30
N LEU A 342 -10.86 7.31 -10.58
CA LEU A 342 -9.48 7.42 -11.06
C LEU A 342 -8.65 8.23 -10.05
N ALA A 343 -7.33 8.18 -10.17
CA ALA A 343 -6.46 8.97 -9.30
C ALA A 343 -5.13 9.30 -10.00
N GLY A 344 -4.70 10.56 -9.86
CA GLY A 344 -3.30 10.96 -9.93
C GLY A 344 -2.74 11.08 -8.50
N LEU A 345 -2.22 12.25 -8.14
CA LEU A 345 -2.05 12.67 -6.75
C LEU A 345 -3.38 13.09 -6.11
N GLU A 346 -4.37 13.45 -6.93
CA GLU A 346 -5.71 13.85 -6.51
C GLU A 346 -6.75 12.91 -7.16
N PRO A 347 -7.93 12.75 -6.54
CA PRO A 347 -8.98 11.90 -7.08
C PRO A 347 -9.65 12.56 -8.31
N CYS A 348 -10.05 11.73 -9.27
CA CYS A 348 -10.92 12.12 -10.37
C CYS A 348 -12.10 11.14 -10.43
N VAL A 349 -13.29 11.63 -10.09
CA VAL A 349 -14.50 10.82 -10.01
C VAL A 349 -15.48 11.23 -11.11
N ILE A 350 -15.87 10.27 -11.95
CA ILE A 350 -16.82 10.45 -13.05
C ILE A 350 -18.11 9.74 -12.67
N GLN A 351 -19.13 10.53 -12.36
CA GLN A 351 -20.46 10.11 -11.91
C GLN A 351 -21.52 10.41 -12.99
N PRO A 352 -22.75 9.87 -12.90
CA PRO A 352 -23.80 10.12 -13.89
C PRO A 352 -24.16 11.60 -14.11
N ASP A 353 -23.94 12.46 -13.11
CA ASP A 353 -24.19 13.90 -13.14
C ASP A 353 -22.92 14.73 -13.46
N SER A 354 -21.79 14.09 -13.71
CA SER A 354 -20.56 14.76 -14.12
C SER A 354 -20.70 15.39 -15.51
N LEU A 355 -20.06 16.54 -15.71
CA LEU A 355 -19.91 17.14 -17.03
C LEU A 355 -18.96 16.30 -17.91
N PHE A 356 -18.85 16.70 -19.18
CA PHE A 356 -17.90 16.10 -20.11
C PHE A 356 -16.48 16.14 -19.54
N VAL A 357 -15.81 14.98 -19.51
CA VAL A 357 -14.45 14.83 -18.98
C VAL A 357 -13.45 15.02 -20.12
N ASN A 358 -12.61 16.05 -20.03
CA ASN A 358 -11.63 16.34 -21.06
C ASN A 358 -10.36 15.49 -20.87
N VAL A 359 -9.98 14.75 -21.91
CA VAL A 359 -8.72 14.01 -22.01
C VAL A 359 -7.75 14.82 -22.90
N GLY A 360 -6.60 15.18 -22.36
CA GLY A 360 -5.57 15.92 -23.10
C GLY A 360 -4.82 15.02 -24.10
N GLU A 361 -5.04 15.24 -25.39
CA GLU A 361 -4.49 14.42 -26.50
C GLU A 361 -3.10 14.82 -27.02
N ARG A 362 -2.52 15.94 -26.56
CA ARG A 362 -1.34 16.56 -27.19
C ARG A 362 -0.02 15.89 -26.83
N THR A 363 -0.02 15.03 -25.81
CA THR A 363 1.10 14.19 -25.33
C THR A 363 1.16 12.87 -26.09
N ASN A 364 0.95 12.95 -27.41
CA ASN A 364 0.85 11.81 -28.31
C ASN A 364 1.86 11.95 -29.45
N VAL A 365 2.82 11.04 -29.55
CA VAL A 365 3.86 11.08 -30.59
C VAL A 365 3.28 10.93 -31.99
N THR A 366 2.19 10.17 -32.15
CA THR A 366 1.54 9.99 -33.46
C THR A 366 0.66 11.20 -33.84
N GLY A 367 -0.02 11.81 -32.86
CA GLY A 367 -1.01 12.87 -33.08
C GLY A 367 -0.48 14.31 -32.99
N SER A 368 0.67 14.54 -32.34
CA SER A 368 1.18 15.88 -32.05
C SER A 368 2.58 16.11 -32.63
N ALA A 369 2.66 16.88 -33.72
CA ALA A 369 3.93 17.19 -34.38
C ALA A 369 4.96 17.88 -33.46
N ARG A 370 4.47 18.73 -32.53
CA ARG A 370 5.33 19.37 -31.51
C ARG A 370 5.88 18.31 -30.57
N PHE A 371 5.03 17.47 -29.98
CA PHE A 371 5.43 16.47 -28.99
C PHE A 371 6.38 15.43 -29.60
N LYS A 372 6.06 14.91 -30.79
CA LYS A 372 6.94 14.02 -31.57
C LYS A 372 8.35 14.58 -31.73
N LYS A 373 8.49 15.86 -32.07
CA LYS A 373 9.79 16.50 -32.24
C LYS A 373 10.56 16.57 -30.92
N LEU A 374 9.89 16.85 -29.81
CA LEU A 374 10.50 16.95 -28.49
C LEU A 374 11.02 15.58 -28.02
N ILE A 375 10.17 14.56 -28.07
CA ILE A 375 10.53 13.19 -27.66
C ILE A 375 11.66 12.63 -28.53
N LYS A 376 11.63 12.83 -29.85
CA LYS A 376 12.71 12.37 -30.74
C LYS A 376 14.07 13.06 -30.54
N ASN A 377 14.06 14.23 -29.89
CA ASN A 377 15.27 14.99 -29.58
C ASN A 377 15.67 14.86 -28.10
N ASP A 378 15.03 13.95 -27.35
CA ASP A 378 15.20 13.77 -25.91
C ASP A 378 14.95 15.05 -25.08
N ASP A 379 14.16 15.99 -25.60
CA ASP A 379 13.77 17.22 -24.93
C ASP A 379 12.54 17.01 -24.04
N TYR A 380 12.71 16.14 -23.04
CA TYR A 380 11.64 15.77 -22.10
C TYR A 380 11.19 16.93 -21.22
N ASN A 381 12.07 17.90 -20.92
CA ASN A 381 11.71 19.09 -20.13
C ASN A 381 10.65 19.93 -20.83
N THR A 382 10.83 20.25 -22.11
CA THR A 382 9.81 20.96 -22.88
C THR A 382 8.61 20.06 -23.22
N ALA A 383 8.78 18.73 -23.25
CA ALA A 383 7.66 17.80 -23.37
C ALA A 383 6.73 17.84 -22.14
N LEU A 384 7.27 17.98 -20.93
CA LEU A 384 6.49 18.16 -19.69
C LEU A 384 5.64 19.43 -19.74
N GLU A 385 6.14 20.52 -20.34
CA GLU A 385 5.35 21.74 -20.54
C GLU A 385 4.10 21.50 -21.39
N VAL A 386 4.16 20.59 -22.37
CA VAL A 386 2.98 20.21 -23.18
C VAL A 386 1.94 19.54 -22.28
N ALA A 387 2.37 18.63 -21.40
CA ALA A 387 1.48 17.97 -20.44
C ALA A 387 0.88 18.99 -19.44
N ARG A 388 1.72 19.83 -18.82
CA ARG A 388 1.30 20.87 -17.87
C ARG A 388 0.29 21.83 -18.47
N GLN A 389 0.55 22.32 -19.69
CA GLN A 389 -0.35 23.23 -20.39
C GLN A 389 -1.74 22.61 -20.62
N GLN A 390 -1.85 21.29 -20.83
CA GLN A 390 -3.15 20.65 -20.99
C GLN A 390 -3.94 20.66 -19.68
N VAL A 391 -3.28 20.36 -18.56
CA VAL A 391 -3.89 20.37 -17.22
C VAL A 391 -4.33 21.78 -16.82
N GLU A 392 -3.48 22.78 -17.05
CA GLU A 392 -3.78 24.20 -16.79
C GLU A 392 -4.98 24.69 -17.63
N ASN A 393 -5.15 24.15 -18.85
CA ASN A 393 -6.28 24.47 -19.73
C ASN A 393 -7.52 23.59 -19.50
N GLY A 394 -7.58 22.84 -18.40
CA GLY A 394 -8.77 22.12 -17.97
C GLY A 394 -8.87 20.65 -18.38
N ALA A 395 -7.78 20.05 -18.88
CA ALA A 395 -7.72 18.59 -19.02
C ALA A 395 -7.77 17.93 -17.64
N GLN A 396 -8.70 17.00 -17.45
CA GLN A 396 -8.88 16.24 -16.21
C GLN A 396 -8.13 14.92 -16.24
N ILE A 397 -7.71 14.48 -17.42
CA ILE A 397 -6.91 13.29 -17.70
C ILE A 397 -5.89 13.68 -18.79
N ILE A 398 -4.69 13.11 -18.76
CA ILE A 398 -3.70 13.30 -19.83
C ILE A 398 -3.48 11.96 -20.55
N ASP A 399 -3.66 11.95 -21.87
CA ASP A 399 -3.33 10.81 -22.73
C ASP A 399 -1.85 10.82 -23.09
N ILE A 400 -1.16 9.69 -22.91
CA ILE A 400 0.27 9.57 -23.16
C ILE A 400 0.48 8.44 -24.16
N ASN A 401 0.93 8.79 -25.36
CA ASN A 401 1.28 7.82 -26.41
C ASN A 401 2.73 8.04 -26.87
N MET A 402 3.51 6.96 -26.81
CA MET A 402 4.92 6.91 -27.22
C MET A 402 5.16 5.97 -28.42
N ASP A 403 4.11 5.64 -29.17
CA ASP A 403 4.22 4.73 -30.31
C ASP A 403 4.89 5.44 -31.50
N GLU A 404 6.07 4.96 -31.89
CA GLU A 404 6.79 5.40 -33.08
C GLU A 404 7.81 4.34 -33.50
N GLY A 405 7.91 4.04 -34.79
CA GLY A 405 8.70 2.90 -35.27
C GLY A 405 10.22 3.02 -35.05
N MET A 406 10.72 4.25 -34.87
CA MET A 406 12.14 4.55 -34.64
C MET A 406 12.49 4.83 -33.18
N LEU A 407 11.53 4.67 -32.26
CA LEU A 407 11.67 4.98 -30.85
C LEU A 407 11.56 3.71 -30.01
N ASP A 408 12.35 3.61 -28.94
CA ASP A 408 12.07 2.65 -27.87
C ASP A 408 10.87 3.15 -27.06
N SER A 409 9.67 2.76 -27.52
CA SER A 409 8.39 3.17 -26.91
C SER A 409 8.28 2.79 -25.44
N GLN A 410 8.87 1.65 -25.04
CA GLN A 410 8.82 1.21 -23.65
C GLN A 410 9.67 2.13 -22.77
N GLN A 411 10.91 2.38 -23.18
CA GLN A 411 11.81 3.25 -22.43
C GLN A 411 11.30 4.69 -22.40
N ALA A 412 10.77 5.23 -23.50
CA ALA A 412 10.25 6.60 -23.53
C ALA A 412 9.01 6.77 -22.64
N MET A 413 8.11 5.78 -22.62
CA MET A 413 6.95 5.76 -21.72
C MET A 413 7.40 5.82 -20.26
N GLN A 414 8.34 4.95 -19.87
CA GLN A 414 8.88 4.92 -18.51
C GLN A 414 9.56 6.24 -18.14
N THR A 415 10.46 6.75 -18.99
CA THR A 415 11.17 8.01 -18.76
C THR A 415 10.19 9.16 -18.56
N PHE A 416 9.20 9.31 -19.44
CA PHE A 416 8.26 10.41 -19.36
C PHE A 416 7.34 10.32 -18.15
N LEU A 417 6.84 9.13 -17.80
CA LEU A 417 6.02 8.93 -16.61
C LEU A 417 6.80 9.16 -15.31
N ASN A 418 8.06 8.72 -15.24
CA ASN A 418 8.92 8.98 -14.08
C ASN A 418 9.16 10.48 -13.87
N LEU A 419 9.26 11.25 -14.96
CA LEU A 419 9.38 12.71 -14.93
C LEU A 419 8.05 13.38 -14.56
N ILE A 420 6.92 12.91 -15.10
CA ILE A 420 5.59 13.40 -14.69
C ILE A 420 5.37 13.21 -13.19
N ALA A 421 5.78 12.07 -12.63
CA ALA A 421 5.57 11.74 -11.22
C ALA A 421 6.21 12.75 -10.24
N VAL A 422 7.24 13.49 -10.66
CA VAL A 422 7.90 14.52 -9.85
C VAL A 422 7.43 15.95 -10.17
N GLU A 423 6.45 16.11 -11.04
CA GLU A 423 5.84 17.39 -11.42
C GLU A 423 4.41 17.45 -10.87
N PRO A 424 4.17 17.99 -9.66
CA PRO A 424 2.87 17.91 -8.98
C PRO A 424 1.70 18.47 -9.78
N ASP A 425 1.92 19.55 -10.53
CA ASP A 425 0.90 20.18 -11.39
C ASP A 425 0.38 19.24 -12.48
N ILE A 426 1.23 18.31 -12.92
CA ILE A 426 0.90 17.30 -13.93
C ILE A 426 0.38 16.04 -13.22
N ALA A 427 1.12 15.55 -12.21
CA ALA A 427 0.81 14.31 -11.51
C ALA A 427 -0.52 14.34 -10.76
N ARG A 428 -1.09 15.52 -10.46
CA ARG A 428 -2.38 15.65 -9.78
C ARG A 428 -3.52 14.96 -10.54
N VAL A 429 -3.50 14.93 -11.87
CA VAL A 429 -4.54 14.28 -12.68
C VAL A 429 -4.15 12.84 -13.07
N PRO A 430 -5.12 11.94 -13.29
CA PRO A 430 -4.84 10.60 -13.81
C PRO A 430 -4.24 10.64 -15.23
N VAL A 431 -3.46 9.60 -15.54
CA VAL A 431 -2.91 9.39 -16.89
C VAL A 431 -3.67 8.28 -17.62
N MET A 432 -3.89 8.47 -18.92
CA MET A 432 -4.34 7.46 -19.86
C MET A 432 -3.11 6.96 -20.63
N LEU A 433 -2.78 5.69 -20.43
CA LEU A 433 -1.65 5.02 -21.06
C LEU A 433 -2.10 4.52 -22.43
N ASP A 434 -1.65 5.21 -23.48
CA ASP A 434 -2.04 4.94 -24.85
C ASP A 434 -0.92 4.23 -25.63
N SER A 435 -1.21 3.00 -26.08
CA SER A 435 -0.35 2.28 -27.02
C SER A 435 -1.11 1.16 -27.71
N SER A 436 -0.67 0.84 -28.92
CA SER A 436 -1.06 -0.37 -29.65
C SER A 436 -0.32 -1.64 -29.18
N LYS A 437 0.70 -1.48 -28.31
CA LYS A 437 1.58 -2.54 -27.82
C LYS A 437 1.39 -2.75 -26.32
N TRP A 438 1.02 -3.97 -25.92
CA TRP A 438 0.76 -4.29 -24.52
C TRP A 438 1.98 -4.04 -23.62
N GLU A 439 3.18 -4.37 -24.09
CA GLU A 439 4.43 -4.19 -23.34
C GLU A 439 4.70 -2.72 -22.99
N VAL A 440 4.24 -1.77 -23.80
CA VAL A 440 4.36 -0.33 -23.53
C VAL A 440 3.34 0.11 -22.47
N ILE A 441 2.11 -0.39 -22.58
CA ILE A 441 1.06 -0.15 -21.57
C ILE A 441 1.51 -0.69 -20.21
N GLU A 442 1.99 -1.93 -20.18
CA GLU A 442 2.43 -2.60 -18.96
C GLU A 442 3.63 -1.89 -18.32
N ALA A 443 4.59 -1.43 -19.13
CA ALA A 443 5.69 -0.61 -18.63
C ALA A 443 5.19 0.71 -18.02
N GLY A 444 4.16 1.33 -18.61
CA GLY A 444 3.52 2.51 -18.04
C GLY A 444 2.78 2.23 -16.74
N LEU A 445 2.04 1.11 -16.64
CA LEU A 445 1.32 0.72 -15.42
C LEU A 445 2.26 0.54 -14.22
N LYS A 446 3.48 0.07 -14.48
CA LYS A 446 4.55 -0.10 -13.50
C LYS A 446 5.19 1.22 -13.02
N CYS A 447 4.88 2.36 -13.65
CA CYS A 447 5.40 3.68 -13.29
C CYS A 447 4.35 4.60 -12.62
N VAL A 448 3.08 4.19 -12.55
CA VAL A 448 1.98 5.07 -12.10
C VAL A 448 1.50 4.70 -10.70
N GLN A 449 1.72 5.60 -9.74
CA GLN A 449 1.26 5.43 -8.35
C GLN A 449 -0.27 5.50 -8.18
N GLY A 450 -0.94 6.29 -9.03
CA GLY A 450 -2.39 6.48 -9.03
C GLY A 450 -3.18 5.32 -9.63
N LYS A 451 -4.43 5.60 -9.99
CA LYS A 451 -5.28 4.72 -10.79
C LYS A 451 -5.39 5.26 -12.23
N PRO A 452 -4.60 4.73 -13.18
CA PRO A 452 -4.60 5.17 -14.57
C PRO A 452 -5.75 4.56 -15.37
N ILE A 453 -5.83 4.96 -16.65
CA ILE A 453 -6.63 4.29 -17.67
C ILE A 453 -5.70 3.60 -18.67
N VAL A 454 -6.04 2.37 -19.06
CA VAL A 454 -5.42 1.68 -20.18
C VAL A 454 -6.18 1.99 -21.46
N ASN A 455 -5.49 2.55 -22.46
CA ASN A 455 -6.00 2.84 -23.79
C ASN A 455 -5.14 2.10 -24.84
N SER A 456 -5.48 0.90 -25.26
CA SER A 456 -6.74 0.19 -25.03
C SER A 456 -6.51 -1.32 -25.16
N ILE A 457 -7.56 -2.09 -24.90
CA ILE A 457 -7.63 -3.51 -25.27
C ILE A 457 -8.81 -3.75 -26.22
N SER A 458 -8.80 -4.87 -26.94
CA SER A 458 -9.84 -5.23 -27.90
C SER A 458 -9.93 -6.74 -28.11
N LEU A 459 -10.91 -7.21 -28.89
CA LEU A 459 -11.07 -8.61 -29.28
C LEU A 459 -10.34 -8.96 -30.59
N LYS A 460 -9.55 -8.03 -31.15
CA LYS A 460 -8.81 -8.23 -32.42
C LYS A 460 -7.94 -9.49 -32.45
N GLU A 461 -7.34 -9.85 -31.33
CA GLU A 461 -6.48 -11.04 -31.17
C GLU A 461 -7.21 -12.21 -30.52
N GLY A 462 -8.55 -12.14 -30.45
CA GLY A 462 -9.42 -13.14 -29.86
C GLY A 462 -9.67 -12.95 -28.36
N ALA A 463 -10.65 -13.72 -27.86
CA ALA A 463 -11.12 -13.65 -26.49
C ALA A 463 -10.05 -14.00 -25.44
N ASP A 464 -9.19 -14.97 -25.71
CA ASP A 464 -8.17 -15.42 -24.75
C ASP A 464 -7.18 -14.30 -24.41
N LYS A 465 -6.68 -13.58 -25.44
CA LYS A 465 -5.75 -12.46 -25.25
C LYS A 465 -6.43 -11.28 -24.55
N PHE A 466 -7.67 -10.99 -24.93
CA PHE A 466 -8.49 -9.98 -24.25
C PHE A 466 -8.66 -10.27 -22.76
N ILE A 467 -8.98 -11.53 -22.40
CA ILE A 467 -9.17 -11.95 -21.00
C ILE A 467 -7.85 -11.89 -20.23
N GLU A 468 -6.74 -12.33 -20.82
CA GLU A 468 -5.40 -12.24 -20.24
C GLU A 468 -5.07 -10.79 -19.86
N GLN A 469 -5.18 -9.87 -20.82
CA GLN A 469 -4.92 -8.45 -20.59
C GLN A 469 -5.90 -7.85 -19.58
N ALA A 470 -7.20 -8.14 -19.69
CA ALA A 470 -8.20 -7.66 -18.74
C ALA A 470 -7.93 -8.11 -17.30
N ARG A 471 -7.42 -9.33 -17.09
CA ARG A 471 -7.00 -9.83 -15.78
C ARG A 471 -5.80 -9.06 -15.24
N LEU A 472 -4.79 -8.80 -16.08
CA LEU A 472 -3.62 -8.01 -15.71
C LEU A 472 -4.01 -6.56 -15.37
N ILE A 473 -4.82 -5.90 -16.19
CA ILE A 473 -5.34 -4.54 -15.91
C ILE A 473 -6.03 -4.49 -14.54
N ARG A 474 -6.86 -5.49 -14.25
CA ARG A 474 -7.55 -5.60 -12.94
C ARG A 474 -6.56 -5.78 -11.79
N ARG A 475 -5.49 -6.54 -11.99
CA ARG A 475 -4.42 -6.74 -11.00
C ARG A 475 -3.56 -5.50 -10.78
N TYR A 476 -3.28 -4.73 -11.83
CA TYR A 476 -2.63 -3.42 -11.73
C TYR A 476 -3.54 -2.32 -11.14
N GLY A 477 -4.85 -2.57 -11.09
CA GLY A 477 -5.84 -1.65 -10.55
C GLY A 477 -6.22 -0.49 -11.47
N ALA A 478 -6.08 -0.65 -12.79
CA ALA A 478 -6.37 0.40 -13.77
C ALA A 478 -7.84 0.36 -14.27
N ALA A 479 -8.32 1.51 -14.77
CA ALA A 479 -9.48 1.55 -15.64
C ALA A 479 -9.09 1.15 -17.07
N VAL A 480 -10.06 0.91 -17.95
CA VAL A 480 -9.78 0.44 -19.31
C VAL A 480 -10.74 1.02 -20.34
N VAL A 481 -10.20 1.39 -21.49
CA VAL A 481 -10.94 1.62 -22.73
C VAL A 481 -10.96 0.31 -23.51
N VAL A 482 -12.14 -0.18 -23.84
CA VAL A 482 -12.33 -1.35 -24.71
C VAL A 482 -12.74 -0.85 -26.08
N MET A 483 -11.87 -1.05 -27.07
CA MET A 483 -12.17 -0.65 -28.45
C MET A 483 -13.23 -1.56 -29.04
N ALA A 484 -14.15 -0.97 -29.81
CA ALA A 484 -15.10 -1.70 -30.65
C ALA A 484 -14.36 -2.28 -31.88
N PHE A 485 -13.51 -3.27 -31.62
CA PHE A 485 -12.67 -3.95 -32.60
C PHE A 485 -12.59 -5.42 -32.21
N ASP A 486 -12.96 -6.31 -33.12
CA ASP A 486 -12.91 -7.76 -32.95
C ASP A 486 -12.14 -8.43 -34.10
N GLU A 487 -12.21 -9.76 -34.21
CA GLU A 487 -11.54 -10.54 -35.25
C GLU A 487 -12.02 -10.21 -36.68
N GLN A 488 -13.19 -9.57 -36.83
CA GLN A 488 -13.74 -9.14 -38.12
C GLN A 488 -13.24 -7.75 -38.53
N GLY A 489 -12.65 -6.99 -37.60
CA GLY A 489 -12.13 -5.66 -37.85
C GLY A 489 -12.71 -4.61 -36.91
N GLN A 490 -12.54 -3.35 -37.29
CA GLN A 490 -13.12 -2.22 -36.58
C GLN A 490 -14.63 -2.18 -36.83
N ALA A 491 -15.42 -1.97 -35.77
CA ALA A 491 -16.85 -1.75 -35.91
C ALA A 491 -17.12 -0.39 -36.56
N ASP A 492 -17.37 -0.39 -37.87
CA ASP A 492 -17.65 0.80 -38.68
C ASP A 492 -19.09 0.85 -39.24
N THR A 493 -19.93 -0.13 -38.88
CA THR A 493 -21.34 -0.22 -39.28
C THR A 493 -22.29 -0.07 -38.10
N LEU A 494 -23.43 0.59 -38.30
CA LEU A 494 -24.60 0.45 -37.43
C LEU A 494 -25.31 -0.87 -37.75
N ALA A 495 -25.53 -1.71 -36.73
CA ALA A 495 -26.32 -2.93 -36.85
C ALA A 495 -27.83 -2.66 -37.00
#